data_AF-A0A840G719-F1
#
_entry.id   AF-A0A840G719-F1
#
_cell.length_a   1.000
_cell.length_b   1.000
_cell.length_c   1.000
_cell.angle_alpha   90.00
_cell.angle_beta   90.00
_cell.angle_gamma   90.00
#
_symmetry.space_group_name_H-M   'P 1'
#
loop_
_entity.id
_entity.type
_entity.pdbx_description
1 polymer ?
#
loop_
_entity_poly.entity_id
_entity_poly.type
_entity_poly.pdbx_seq_one_letter_code
_entity_poly.pdbx_strand_id
1 'polypeptide(L)'
;MLYLLPMEHEDEPPPPDCAWRLLTVCSDPEGNNGPLLNAIDALGDNLITAFDHQLRTITRLAATGKPWRELIQDRGSLHDVGDIQITYPTGETRTEKLWQFSHGQMRLLWCYGGGKKVLILSHAMPKTSRKIKDSDREAARQVMQEFVNSREAGNLKIIGDDDHERTLEKLFPKGAGESRVQKKSQDGRRLC
;
A
#
# COMPACT_ATOMS: atom_id res chain seq x y z
N MET A 1 8.52 -0.75 17.58
CA MET A 1 9.18 -0.82 16.26
C MET A 1 8.22 -1.51 15.32
N LEU A 2 8.02 -0.99 14.11
CA LEU A 2 7.13 -1.59 13.11
C LEU A 2 7.98 -2.19 11.98
N TYR A 3 7.59 -3.36 11.50
CA TYR A 3 8.26 -4.03 10.41
C TYR A 3 7.48 -3.87 9.10
N LEU A 4 8.21 -3.78 8.00
CA LEU A 4 7.69 -3.86 6.65
C LEU A 4 8.13 -5.20 6.05
N LEU A 5 7.15 -6.02 5.72
CA LEU A 5 7.37 -7.29 5.05
C LEU A 5 7.22 -7.09 3.54
N PRO A 6 8.26 -7.39 2.74
CA PRO A 6 8.12 -7.49 1.29
C PRO A 6 7.11 -8.58 0.92
N MET A 7 6.13 -8.21 0.12
CA MET A 7 5.11 -9.12 -0.40
C MET A 7 5.50 -9.52 -1.81
N GLU A 8 6.30 -10.57 -1.91
CA GLU A 8 6.74 -11.18 -3.16
C GLU A 8 6.05 -12.53 -3.34
N HIS A 9 5.86 -12.95 -4.58
CA HIS A 9 5.35 -14.29 -4.86
C HIS A 9 6.55 -15.22 -5.05
N GLU A 10 6.52 -16.42 -4.47
CA GLU A 10 7.67 -17.33 -4.42
C GLU A 10 8.22 -17.70 -5.81
N ASP A 11 7.35 -17.87 -6.81
CA ASP A 11 7.74 -18.16 -8.19
C ASP A 11 8.29 -16.97 -9.00
N GLU A 12 8.27 -15.75 -8.47
CA GLU A 12 8.66 -14.55 -9.22
C GLU A 12 10.03 -14.04 -8.74
N PRO A 13 10.90 -13.56 -9.66
CA PRO A 13 12.20 -13.04 -9.25
C PRO A 13 12.04 -11.79 -8.39
N PRO A 14 13.02 -11.52 -7.50
CA PRO A 14 12.98 -10.32 -6.68
C PRO A 14 12.93 -9.07 -7.58
N PRO A 15 12.13 -8.06 -7.21
CA PRO A 15 11.92 -6.90 -8.06
C PRO A 15 13.23 -6.09 -8.21
N PRO A 16 13.56 -5.62 -9.42
CA PRO A 16 14.77 -4.80 -9.62
C PRO A 16 14.67 -3.47 -8.85
N ASP A 17 15.80 -2.78 -8.65
CA ASP A 17 15.86 -1.52 -7.88
C ASP A 17 14.92 -0.41 -8.41
N CYS A 18 14.55 -0.45 -9.69
CA CYS A 18 13.64 0.50 -10.31
C CYS A 18 12.16 0.07 -10.32
N ALA A 19 11.84 -1.11 -9.80
CA ALA A 19 10.48 -1.64 -9.73
C ALA A 19 9.66 -1.04 -8.59
N TRP A 20 8.36 -1.38 -8.56
CA TRP A 20 7.54 -1.13 -7.39
C TRP A 20 7.85 -2.13 -6.28
N ARG A 21 7.95 -1.64 -5.05
CA ARG A 21 8.00 -2.47 -3.84
C ARG A 21 6.59 -2.62 -3.29
N LEU A 22 6.17 -3.88 -3.10
CA LEU A 22 4.94 -4.24 -2.43
C LEU A 22 5.28 -4.58 -0.99
N LEU A 23 4.80 -3.81 -0.04
CA LEU A 23 5.11 -4.00 1.37
C LEU A 23 3.81 -4.14 2.16
N THR A 24 3.82 -4.89 3.25
CA THR A 24 2.76 -4.85 4.26
C THR A 24 3.34 -4.55 5.63
N VAL A 25 2.51 -4.02 6.53
CA VAL A 25 2.92 -3.75 7.91
C VAL A 25 2.82 -5.01 8.75
N CYS A 26 3.79 -5.19 9.64
CA CYS A 26 3.90 -6.33 10.52
C CYS A 26 4.41 -5.85 11.89
N SER A 27 3.78 -6.33 12.95
CA SER A 27 4.16 -6.01 14.34
C SER A 27 5.15 -7.02 14.91
N ASP A 28 5.11 -8.26 14.42
CA ASP A 28 6.00 -9.35 14.81
C ASP A 28 6.41 -10.17 13.57
N PRO A 29 7.68 -10.03 13.10
CA PRO A 29 8.15 -10.68 11.90
C PRO A 29 8.37 -12.18 12.08
N GLU A 30 8.61 -12.66 13.31
CA GLU A 30 8.82 -14.09 13.59
C GLU A 30 7.48 -14.81 13.78
N GLY A 31 6.49 -14.10 14.31
CA GLY A 31 5.13 -14.59 14.50
C GLY A 31 4.19 -14.42 13.29
N ASN A 32 4.67 -13.88 12.16
CA ASN A 32 3.85 -13.52 10.99
C ASN A 32 2.60 -12.70 11.36
N ASN A 33 2.73 -11.79 12.33
CA ASN A 33 1.57 -11.06 12.84
C ASN A 33 1.44 -9.71 12.14
N GLY A 34 0.36 -9.53 11.40
CA GLY A 34 0.03 -8.27 10.75
C GLY A 34 -1.39 -8.28 10.20
N PRO A 35 -2.05 -7.11 10.02
CA PRO A 35 -3.44 -7.07 9.59
C PRO A 35 -3.72 -7.77 8.25
N LEU A 36 -2.76 -7.70 7.30
CA LEU A 36 -2.87 -8.44 6.05
C LEU A 36 -2.63 -9.93 6.24
N LEU A 37 -1.58 -10.32 6.99
CA LEU A 37 -1.21 -11.72 7.23
C LEU A 37 -2.32 -12.47 7.95
N ASN A 38 -2.84 -11.89 9.03
CA ASN A 38 -3.98 -12.43 9.78
C ASN A 38 -5.23 -12.57 8.90
N ALA A 39 -5.43 -11.65 7.95
CA ALA A 39 -6.55 -11.73 7.01
C ALA A 39 -6.35 -12.83 5.97
N ILE A 40 -5.12 -13.08 5.53
CA ILE A 40 -4.75 -14.17 4.61
C ILE A 40 -4.92 -15.53 5.30
N ASP A 41 -4.44 -15.67 6.54
CA ASP A 41 -4.55 -16.92 7.32
C ASP A 41 -6.00 -17.30 7.62
N ALA A 42 -6.89 -16.31 7.68
CA ALA A 42 -8.33 -16.52 7.86
C ALA A 42 -9.07 -16.90 6.56
N LEU A 43 -8.38 -16.93 5.40
CA LEU A 43 -8.99 -17.35 4.14
C LEU A 43 -9.14 -18.87 4.07
N GLY A 44 -10.26 -19.34 3.52
CA GLY A 44 -10.39 -20.75 3.15
C GLY A 44 -9.60 -21.11 1.88
N ASP A 45 -9.34 -22.39 1.66
CA ASP A 45 -8.48 -22.95 0.59
C ASP A 45 -8.74 -22.38 -0.83
N ASN A 46 -10.00 -22.18 -1.18
CA ASN A 46 -10.36 -21.62 -2.49
C ASN A 46 -9.98 -20.13 -2.63
N LEU A 47 -10.01 -19.39 -1.53
CA LEU A 47 -9.72 -17.96 -1.50
C LEU A 47 -8.22 -17.69 -1.38
N ILE A 48 -7.47 -18.56 -0.68
CA ILE A 48 -6.01 -18.45 -0.66
C ILE A 48 -5.43 -18.67 -2.06
N THR A 49 -5.97 -19.63 -2.83
CA THR A 49 -5.56 -19.84 -4.23
C THR A 49 -5.83 -18.59 -5.11
N ALA A 50 -6.99 -17.94 -4.90
CA ALA A 50 -7.32 -16.71 -5.62
C ALA A 50 -6.43 -15.53 -5.20
N PHE A 51 -6.07 -15.45 -3.92
CA PHE A 51 -5.13 -14.47 -3.40
C PHE A 51 -3.72 -14.69 -3.96
N ASP A 52 -3.26 -15.93 -4.01
CA ASP A 52 -1.95 -16.32 -4.56
C ASP A 52 -1.82 -15.90 -6.03
N HIS A 53 -2.80 -16.25 -6.86
CA HIS A 53 -2.82 -15.80 -8.26
C HIS A 53 -2.86 -14.27 -8.40
N GLN A 54 -3.59 -13.59 -7.49
CA GLN A 54 -3.59 -12.13 -7.44
C GLN A 54 -2.21 -11.58 -7.10
N LEU A 55 -1.55 -12.12 -6.06
CA LEU A 55 -0.23 -11.73 -5.61
C LEU A 55 0.80 -11.92 -6.73
N ARG A 56 0.79 -13.07 -7.39
CA ARG A 56 1.63 -13.34 -8.57
C ARG A 56 1.48 -12.28 -9.65
N THR A 57 0.23 -11.94 -9.97
CA THR A 57 -0.08 -10.96 -11.02
C THR A 57 0.45 -9.57 -10.65
N ILE A 58 0.21 -9.11 -9.42
CA ILE A 58 0.67 -7.78 -9.00
C ILE A 58 2.19 -7.72 -8.85
N THR A 59 2.85 -8.80 -8.42
CA THR A 59 4.32 -8.87 -8.33
C THR A 59 4.95 -8.74 -9.72
N ARG A 60 4.41 -9.44 -10.73
CA ARG A 60 4.84 -9.28 -12.13
C ARG A 60 4.69 -7.86 -12.65
N LEU A 61 3.55 -7.22 -12.38
CA LEU A 61 3.30 -5.84 -12.79
C LEU A 61 4.23 -4.87 -12.08
N ALA A 62 4.45 -5.07 -10.78
CA ALA A 62 5.35 -4.28 -9.95
C ALA A 62 6.79 -4.31 -10.50
N ALA A 63 7.26 -5.50 -10.91
CA ALA A 63 8.59 -5.70 -11.48
C ALA A 63 8.86 -4.88 -12.75
N THR A 64 7.82 -4.51 -13.51
CA THR A 64 7.99 -3.66 -14.71
C THR A 64 8.39 -2.22 -14.38
N GLY A 65 8.15 -1.76 -13.15
CA GLY A 65 8.38 -0.40 -12.71
C GLY A 65 7.51 0.66 -13.41
N LYS A 66 6.58 0.29 -14.29
CA LYS A 66 5.69 1.22 -14.99
C LYS A 66 4.58 1.73 -14.06
N PRO A 67 3.99 2.91 -14.30
CA PRO A 67 2.85 3.39 -13.51
C PRO A 67 1.66 2.43 -13.55
N TRP A 68 1.04 2.16 -12.40
CA TRP A 68 -0.09 1.22 -12.28
C TRP A 68 -1.28 1.53 -13.19
N ARG A 69 -1.53 2.82 -13.46
CA ARG A 69 -2.60 3.27 -14.37
C ARG A 69 -2.35 2.88 -15.83
N GLU A 70 -1.10 2.66 -16.23
CA GLU A 70 -0.74 2.22 -17.59
C GLU A 70 -0.78 0.69 -17.71
N LEU A 71 -0.50 -0.01 -16.60
CA LEU A 71 -0.41 -1.46 -16.55
C LEU A 71 -1.76 -2.15 -16.51
N ILE A 72 -2.74 -1.53 -15.85
CA ILE A 72 -4.05 -2.14 -15.63
C ILE A 72 -5.07 -1.47 -16.53
N GLN A 73 -5.25 -2.06 -17.71
CA GLN A 73 -6.20 -1.60 -18.72
C GLN A 73 -7.63 -2.06 -18.43
N ASP A 74 -7.78 -3.23 -17.79
CA ASP A 74 -9.08 -3.70 -17.33
C ASP A 74 -9.51 -2.94 -16.08
N ARG A 75 -10.45 -2.00 -16.28
CA ARG A 75 -11.09 -1.23 -15.21
C ARG A 75 -11.77 -2.12 -14.16
N GLY A 76 -12.02 -3.40 -14.45
CA GLY A 76 -12.56 -4.37 -13.51
C GLY A 76 -11.57 -4.86 -12.46
N SER A 77 -10.26 -4.71 -12.68
CA SER A 77 -9.22 -5.30 -11.83
C SER A 77 -8.51 -4.31 -10.90
N LEU A 78 -8.50 -3.00 -11.21
CA LEU A 78 -8.01 -1.92 -10.34
C LEU A 78 -9.08 -0.84 -10.15
N HIS A 79 -9.43 -0.55 -8.89
CA HIS A 79 -10.45 0.45 -8.55
C HIS A 79 -9.93 1.47 -7.53
N ASP A 80 -10.30 2.74 -7.73
CA ASP A 80 -10.36 3.73 -6.63
C ASP A 80 -11.61 3.38 -5.81
N VAL A 81 -11.40 3.06 -4.53
CA VAL A 81 -12.48 2.64 -3.62
C VAL A 81 -12.79 3.69 -2.54
N GLY A 82 -12.24 4.89 -2.70
CA GLY A 82 -12.49 6.04 -1.86
C GLY A 82 -11.23 6.64 -1.25
N ASP A 83 -11.47 7.51 -0.29
CA ASP A 83 -10.44 8.27 0.40
C ASP A 83 -10.39 7.87 1.87
N ILE A 84 -9.18 7.87 2.44
CA ILE A 84 -8.93 7.67 3.87
C ILE A 84 -8.22 8.91 4.43
N GLN A 85 -8.50 9.26 5.69
CA GLN A 85 -7.85 10.37 6.37
C GLN A 85 -6.74 9.84 7.29
N ILE A 86 -5.53 10.37 7.13
CA ILE A 86 -4.35 10.01 7.91
C ILE A 86 -3.86 11.25 8.65
N THR A 87 -3.76 11.16 9.97
CA THR A 87 -3.27 12.25 10.82
C THR A 87 -1.80 12.03 11.12
N TYR A 88 -0.94 12.90 10.62
CA TYR A 88 0.50 12.82 10.83
C TYR A 88 0.85 13.21 12.27
N PRO A 89 2.01 12.78 12.80
CA PRO A 89 2.47 13.19 14.14
C PRO A 89 2.60 14.70 14.33
N THR A 90 2.72 15.46 13.24
CA THR A 90 2.70 16.93 13.23
C THR A 90 1.32 17.53 13.53
N GLY A 91 0.27 16.71 13.58
CA GLY A 91 -1.13 17.12 13.71
C GLY A 91 -1.83 17.40 12.37
N GLU A 92 -1.10 17.44 11.26
CA GLU A 92 -1.67 17.62 9.92
C GLU A 92 -2.46 16.37 9.51
N THR A 93 -3.70 16.55 9.06
CA THR A 93 -4.48 15.45 8.46
C THR A 93 -4.43 15.55 6.94
N ARG A 94 -4.03 14.46 6.28
CA ARG A 94 -4.01 14.34 4.83
C ARG A 94 -4.99 13.28 4.35
N THR A 95 -5.53 13.53 3.17
CA THR A 95 -6.40 12.60 2.47
C THR A 95 -5.58 11.75 1.52
N GLU A 96 -5.58 10.43 1.75
CA GLU A 96 -4.91 9.45 0.90
C GLU A 96 -5.93 8.63 0.10
N LYS A 97 -5.57 8.28 -1.12
CA LYS A 97 -6.41 7.44 -1.99
C LYS A 97 -6.29 5.97 -1.59
N LEU A 98 -7.42 5.29 -1.44
CA LEU A 98 -7.50 3.86 -1.22
C LEU A 98 -7.80 3.15 -2.54
N TRP A 99 -6.95 2.20 -2.89
CA TRP A 99 -7.05 1.42 -4.11
C TRP A 99 -7.36 -0.04 -3.81
N GLN A 100 -7.93 -0.73 -4.79
CA GLN A 100 -8.26 -2.14 -4.69
C GLN A 100 -7.78 -2.87 -5.95
N PHE A 101 -7.03 -3.97 -5.76
CA PHE A 101 -6.91 -5.02 -6.76
C PHE A 101 -8.05 -6.04 -6.60
N SER A 102 -8.60 -6.51 -7.71
CA SER A 102 -9.64 -7.55 -7.72
C SER A 102 -9.21 -8.73 -8.57
N HIS A 103 -9.36 -9.94 -8.05
CA HIS A 103 -9.15 -11.17 -8.81
C HIS A 103 -10.10 -12.26 -8.29
N GLY A 104 -10.90 -12.85 -9.18
CA GLY A 104 -11.92 -13.83 -8.79
C GLY A 104 -12.85 -13.31 -7.70
N GLN A 105 -12.88 -14.03 -6.57
CA GLN A 105 -13.66 -13.67 -5.37
C GLN A 105 -12.83 -12.92 -4.32
N MET A 106 -11.63 -12.45 -4.63
CA MET A 106 -10.73 -11.75 -3.72
C MET A 106 -10.58 -10.28 -4.05
N ARG A 107 -10.37 -9.49 -2.99
CA ARG A 107 -10.02 -8.08 -3.03
C ARG A 107 -8.79 -7.86 -2.17
N LEU A 108 -7.88 -7.05 -2.65
CA LEU A 108 -6.69 -6.61 -1.93
C LEU A 108 -6.64 -5.08 -1.95
N LEU A 109 -6.77 -4.48 -0.77
CA LEU A 109 -6.71 -3.05 -0.56
C LEU A 109 -5.27 -2.59 -0.36
N TRP A 110 -4.97 -1.40 -0.90
CA TRP A 110 -3.63 -0.82 -0.81
C TRP A 110 -3.62 0.71 -0.96
N CYS A 111 -2.54 1.32 -0.49
CA CYS A 111 -2.27 2.76 -0.61
C CYS A 111 -0.84 3.01 -1.10
N TYR A 112 -0.58 4.20 -1.63
CA TYR A 112 0.79 4.63 -1.90
C TYR A 112 1.53 4.92 -0.59
N GLY A 113 2.77 4.47 -0.46
CA GLY A 113 3.58 4.67 0.74
C GLY A 113 4.19 6.07 0.88
N GLY A 114 3.87 7.02 0.00
CA GLY A 114 4.44 8.38 -0.02
C GLY A 114 5.93 8.46 -0.42
N GLY A 115 6.52 7.34 -0.86
CA GLY A 115 7.91 7.22 -1.31
C GLY A 115 8.05 6.94 -2.80
N LYS A 116 9.26 6.57 -3.24
CA LYS A 116 9.51 6.15 -4.62
C LYS A 116 9.02 4.73 -4.85
N LYS A 117 7.94 4.61 -5.63
CA LYS A 117 7.39 3.35 -6.10
C LYS A 117 7.10 2.33 -4.97
N VAL A 118 6.50 2.78 -3.88
CA VAL A 118 6.10 1.91 -2.76
C VAL A 118 4.58 1.79 -2.72
N LEU A 119 4.09 0.55 -2.66
CA LEU A 119 2.71 0.22 -2.29
C LEU A 119 2.68 -0.40 -0.90
N ILE A 120 1.75 0.08 -0.07
CA ILE A 120 1.43 -0.55 1.22
C ILE A 120 0.15 -1.36 1.03
N LEU A 121 0.29 -2.68 1.02
CA LEU A 121 -0.80 -3.64 1.01
C LEU A 121 -1.38 -3.73 2.41
N SER A 122 -2.66 -3.37 2.57
CA SER A 122 -3.23 -3.12 3.88
C SER A 122 -4.20 -4.20 4.34
N HIS A 123 -5.01 -4.75 3.43
CA HIS A 123 -6.03 -5.71 3.83
C HIS A 123 -6.50 -6.57 2.63
N ALA A 124 -6.73 -7.86 2.88
CA ALA A 124 -7.29 -8.79 1.90
C ALA A 124 -8.66 -9.30 2.39
N MET A 125 -9.63 -9.44 1.49
CA MET A 125 -10.93 -9.99 1.84
C MET A 125 -11.66 -10.68 0.69
N PRO A 126 -12.62 -11.58 1.01
CA PRO A 126 -13.56 -12.08 0.03
C PRO A 126 -14.52 -10.98 -0.47
N LYS A 127 -14.92 -11.08 -1.73
CA LYS A 127 -15.91 -10.23 -2.38
C LYS A 127 -17.32 -10.63 -1.95
N THR A 128 -17.73 -10.26 -0.73
CA THR A 128 -19.08 -10.57 -0.23
C THR A 128 -20.16 -9.60 -0.75
N SER A 129 -19.77 -8.46 -1.32
CA SER A 129 -20.71 -7.45 -1.83
C SER A 129 -20.08 -6.63 -2.96
N ARG A 130 -20.90 -5.85 -3.69
CA ARG A 130 -20.39 -5.01 -4.79
C ARG A 130 -19.52 -3.84 -4.31
N LYS A 131 -19.76 -3.31 -3.10
CA LYS A 131 -19.03 -2.18 -2.52
C LYS A 131 -18.03 -2.67 -1.47
N ILE A 132 -17.02 -1.87 -1.16
CA ILE A 132 -16.19 -2.06 0.03
C ILE A 132 -16.98 -1.60 1.26
N LYS A 133 -16.92 -2.34 2.38
CA LYS A 133 -17.58 -1.94 3.62
C LYS A 133 -16.75 -0.88 4.34
N ASP A 134 -17.39 -0.06 5.16
CA ASP A 134 -16.64 0.97 5.89
C ASP A 134 -15.68 0.37 6.93
N SER A 135 -15.99 -0.81 7.48
CA SER A 135 -15.07 -1.59 8.33
C SER A 135 -13.75 -1.91 7.63
N ASP A 136 -13.82 -2.23 6.34
CA ASP A 136 -12.67 -2.61 5.52
C ASP A 136 -11.78 -1.40 5.20
N ARG A 137 -12.43 -0.24 4.96
CA ARG A 137 -11.73 1.04 4.77
C ARG A 137 -11.06 1.48 6.07
N GLU A 138 -11.73 1.29 7.19
CA GLU A 138 -11.19 1.62 8.51
C GLU A 138 -9.99 0.75 8.86
N ALA A 139 -10.04 -0.56 8.57
CA ALA A 139 -8.89 -1.44 8.71
C ALA A 139 -7.69 -0.97 7.86
N ALA A 140 -7.94 -0.62 6.59
CA ALA A 140 -6.90 -0.08 5.72
C ALA A 140 -6.34 1.26 6.22
N ARG A 141 -7.20 2.14 6.76
CA ARG A 141 -6.81 3.42 7.37
C ARG A 141 -5.90 3.19 8.57
N GLN A 142 -6.23 2.25 9.46
CA GLN A 142 -5.44 1.96 10.65
C GLN A 142 -4.03 1.47 10.29
N VAL A 143 -3.93 0.56 9.31
CA VAL A 143 -2.63 0.11 8.77
C VAL A 143 -1.81 1.29 8.25
N MET A 144 -2.42 2.16 7.45
CA MET A 144 -1.72 3.33 6.91
C MET A 144 -1.33 4.35 7.98
N GLN A 145 -2.16 4.51 9.01
CA GLN A 145 -1.89 5.38 10.14
C GLN A 145 -0.68 4.88 10.94
N GLU A 146 -0.62 3.57 11.20
CA GLU A 146 0.50 2.94 11.90
C GLU A 146 1.80 3.02 11.10
N PHE A 147 1.72 2.78 9.79
CA PHE A 147 2.83 2.95 8.86
C PHE A 147 3.38 4.38 8.90
N VAL A 148 2.53 5.39 8.72
CA VAL A 148 2.95 6.81 8.73
C VAL A 148 3.56 7.18 10.07
N ASN A 149 2.91 6.83 11.18
CA ASN A 149 3.44 7.13 12.52
C ASN A 149 4.84 6.53 12.72
N SER A 150 5.02 5.27 12.31
CA SER A 150 6.31 4.59 12.44
C SER A 150 7.37 5.15 11.50
N ARG A 151 6.98 5.54 10.28
CA ARG A 151 7.87 6.20 9.31
C ARG A 151 8.41 7.52 9.84
N GLU A 152 7.51 8.40 10.27
CA GLU A 152 7.88 9.73 10.76
C GLU A 152 8.69 9.66 12.07
N ALA A 153 8.47 8.62 12.88
CA ALA A 153 9.26 8.35 14.07
C ALA A 153 10.63 7.68 13.79
N GLY A 154 10.94 7.34 12.54
CA GLY A 154 12.16 6.60 12.19
C GLY A 154 12.20 5.16 12.72
N ASN A 155 11.04 4.58 13.01
CA ASN A 155 10.87 3.29 13.68
C ASN A 155 10.40 2.17 12.72
N LEU A 156 10.82 2.24 11.45
CA LEU A 156 10.55 1.21 10.45
C LEU A 156 11.77 0.32 10.24
N LYS A 157 11.53 -0.98 10.03
CA LYS A 157 12.54 -1.93 9.57
C LYS A 157 11.98 -2.82 8.46
N ILE A 158 12.74 -3.03 7.39
CA ILE A 158 12.34 -3.97 6.32
C ILE A 158 12.89 -5.36 6.67
N ILE A 159 12.05 -6.38 6.60
CA ILE A 159 12.44 -7.78 6.88
C ILE A 159 13.14 -8.37 5.64
N GLY A 160 14.19 -9.16 5.86
CA GLY A 160 14.88 -9.89 4.79
C GLY A 160 15.84 -9.04 3.94
N ASP A 161 16.09 -7.80 4.32
CA ASP A 161 17.05 -6.91 3.65
C ASP A 161 18.26 -6.67 4.56
N ASP A 162 19.43 -7.11 4.11
CA ASP A 162 20.69 -7.04 4.88
C ASP A 162 21.13 -5.59 5.16
N ASP A 163 20.71 -4.63 4.31
CA ASP A 163 21.03 -3.19 4.43
C ASP A 163 19.75 -2.34 4.50
N HIS A 164 18.89 -2.67 5.47
CA HIS A 164 17.57 -2.05 5.64
C HIS A 164 17.59 -0.52 5.74
N GLU A 165 18.61 0.09 6.37
CA GLU A 165 18.73 1.55 6.49
C GLU A 165 18.87 2.20 5.12
N ARG A 166 19.80 1.70 4.30
CA ARG A 166 20.02 2.20 2.94
C ARG A 166 18.81 1.97 2.05
N THR A 167 18.13 0.84 2.19
CA THR A 167 16.91 0.58 1.43
C THR A 167 15.77 1.52 1.84
N LEU A 168 15.58 1.77 3.14
CA LEU A 168 14.60 2.74 3.62
C LEU A 168 14.90 4.15 3.09
N GLU A 169 16.16 4.59 3.09
CA GLU A 169 16.54 5.89 2.52
C GLU A 169 16.25 5.99 1.01
N LYS A 170 16.47 4.91 0.26
CA LYS A 170 16.14 4.85 -1.18
C LYS A 170 14.63 4.93 -1.42
N LEU A 171 13.84 4.20 -0.63
CA LEU A 171 12.40 4.09 -0.78
C LEU A 171 11.67 5.34 -0.26
N PHE A 172 12.14 5.91 0.84
CA PHE A 172 11.56 7.07 1.52
C PHE A 172 12.60 8.19 1.71
N PRO A 173 13.11 8.78 0.61
CA PRO A 173 14.12 9.82 0.73
C PRO A 173 13.55 11.05 1.45
N LYS A 174 14.34 11.60 2.39
CA LYS A 174 14.00 12.82 3.14
C LYS A 174 13.65 13.95 2.15
N GLY A 175 12.49 14.59 2.33
CA GLY A 175 12.00 15.66 1.46
C GLY A 175 11.12 15.23 0.28
N ALA A 176 10.94 13.92 0.02
CA ALA A 176 10.03 13.46 -1.05
C ALA A 176 8.53 13.73 -0.79
N GLY A 177 8.18 14.14 0.43
CA GLY A 177 6.82 14.52 0.85
C GLY A 177 6.42 15.97 0.59
N GLU A 178 7.29 16.83 0.05
CA GLU A 178 7.02 18.28 -0.10
C GLU A 178 6.49 18.70 -1.48
N SER A 179 6.17 17.79 -2.40
CA SER A 179 5.73 18.17 -3.76
C SER A 179 4.39 17.59 -4.18
N ARG A 180 3.30 18.27 -3.79
CA ARG A 180 2.22 18.79 -4.67
C ARG A 180 0.98 19.19 -3.85
N VAL A 181 1.09 20.21 -3.01
CA VAL A 181 -0.05 21.10 -2.80
C VAL A 181 -0.15 21.96 -4.05
N GLN A 182 -1.07 21.63 -4.96
CA GLN A 182 -1.48 22.60 -5.97
C GLN A 182 -2.10 23.79 -5.22
N LYS A 183 -1.29 24.83 -4.95
CA LYS A 183 -1.82 26.17 -4.69
C LYS A 183 -2.61 26.56 -5.94
N LYS A 184 -3.94 26.42 -5.89
CA LYS A 184 -4.81 27.21 -6.75
C LYS A 184 -4.48 28.67 -6.46
N SER A 185 -3.76 29.30 -7.38
CA SER A 185 -3.71 30.75 -7.47
C SER A 185 -5.14 31.20 -7.79
N GLN A 186 -5.89 31.62 -6.77
CA GLN A 186 -6.99 32.55 -6.93
C GLN A 186 -6.39 33.94 -6.73
N ASP A 187 -5.74 34.43 -7.78
CA ASP A 187 -5.67 35.86 -8.01
C ASP A 187 -6.93 36.28 -8.77
N GLY A 188 -7.56 37.36 -8.34
CA GLY A 188 -8.79 37.86 -8.97
C GLY A 188 -9.89 38.28 -7.98
N ARG A 189 -9.58 39.23 -7.09
CA ARG A 189 -10.59 40.20 -6.64
C ARG A 189 -10.04 41.61 -6.69
N ARG A 190 -10.55 42.40 -7.63
CA ARG A 190 -11.04 43.79 -7.51
C ARG A 190 -11.60 44.16 -8.90
N LEU A 191 -12.92 44.32 -9.04
CA LEU A 191 -13.63 45.59 -8.83
C LEU A 191 -12.97 46.74 -9.60
N CYS A 192 -13.36 46.88 -10.87
CA CYS A 192 -13.89 48.09 -11.51
C CYS A 192 -14.85 47.62 -12.61
#